data_AF-A0A975QQJ5-F1
#
_entry.id   AF-A0A975QQJ5-F1
#
_cell.length_a   1.000
_cell.length_b   1.000
_cell.length_c   1.000
_cell.angle_alpha   90.00
_cell.angle_beta   90.00
_cell.angle_gamma   90.00
#
_symmetry.space_group_name_H-M   'P 1'
#
loop_
_entity.id
_entity.type
_entity.pdbx_description
1 polymer ?
#
loop_
_entity_poly.entity_id
_entity_poly.type
_entity_poly.pdbx_seq_one_letter_code
_entity_poly.pdbx_strand_id
1 'polypeptide(L)'
;MKKIIVILVLILSIIATQITTNATNQEPKYKDVYDTLITTLYPYIREEISNYYGYNKQLMLYSVDLDIKRVSGYSFEVEVKVRTFEHAHNPPYGIETITFSVSPSGVELLEYDHLGDEYEKLILEFSSEIIKDIKQSFNLDLDTYSKYSFDQLLFLAEKHKEYSSLSDIALDIVVNVLNPDLKPPYKNFTNPVTLINGNNAYILFKKSDGTNAVYKVVKENDKWKVIEQKSKIGKKMDNKLLWYM
;
A
#
# COMPACT_ATOMS: atom_id res chain seq x y z
N MET A 1 -52.34 66.65 7.69
CA MET A 1 -51.18 66.82 6.78
C MET A 1 -49.84 66.52 7.47
N LYS A 2 -49.48 67.18 8.58
CA LYS A 2 -48.19 66.94 9.29
C LYS A 2 -47.91 65.47 9.67
N LYS A 3 -48.92 64.73 10.14
CA LYS A 3 -48.75 63.30 10.51
C LYS A 3 -48.49 62.37 9.30
N ILE A 4 -49.05 62.68 8.14
CA ILE A 4 -48.85 61.90 6.90
C ILE A 4 -47.45 62.12 6.34
N ILE A 5 -46.95 63.37 6.40
CA ILE A 5 -45.59 63.71 5.97
C ILE A 5 -44.55 63.00 6.83
N VAL A 6 -44.75 62.93 8.15
CA VAL A 6 -43.83 62.22 9.05
C VAL A 6 -43.78 60.71 8.74
N ILE A 7 -44.93 60.09 8.46
CA ILE A 7 -44.98 58.68 8.07
C ILE A 7 -44.29 58.45 6.73
N LEU A 8 -44.49 59.36 5.76
CA LEU A 8 -43.85 59.25 4.44
C LEU A 8 -42.32 59.38 4.53
N VAL A 9 -41.81 60.29 5.37
CA VAL A 9 -40.38 60.47 5.62
C VAL A 9 -39.77 59.25 6.32
N LEU A 10 -40.48 58.65 7.28
CA LEU A 10 -40.06 57.42 7.97
C LEU A 10 -39.99 56.20 7.02
N ILE A 11 -40.94 56.07 6.10
CA ILE A 11 -40.93 55.00 5.09
C ILE A 11 -39.79 55.22 4.08
N LEU A 12 -39.57 56.45 3.63
CA LEU A 12 -38.44 56.76 2.73
C LEU A 12 -37.08 56.48 3.38
N SER A 13 -36.93 56.71 4.68
CA SER A 13 -35.68 56.41 5.40
C SER A 13 -35.40 54.91 5.53
N ILE A 14 -36.43 54.05 5.52
CA ILE A 14 -36.26 52.59 5.57
C ILE A 14 -35.87 52.03 4.19
N ILE A 15 -36.31 52.67 3.10
CA ILE A 15 -35.97 52.25 1.73
C ILE A 15 -34.56 52.74 1.31
N ALA A 16 -34.07 53.84 1.92
CA ALA A 16 -32.76 54.42 1.64
C ALA A 16 -31.58 53.72 2.36
N THR A 17 -31.83 52.86 3.35
CA THR A 17 -30.78 52.02 3.90
C THR A 17 -30.51 50.88 2.93
N GLN A 18 -29.48 51.05 2.09
CA GLN A 18 -28.91 49.94 1.35
C GLN A 18 -28.49 48.89 2.38
N ILE A 19 -29.18 47.74 2.40
CA ILE A 19 -28.68 46.57 3.11
C ILE A 19 -27.41 46.17 2.38
N THR A 20 -26.26 46.67 2.84
CA THR A 20 -24.97 46.15 2.41
C THR A 20 -24.81 44.78 3.05
N THR A 21 -25.31 43.76 2.35
CA THR A 21 -24.90 42.39 2.65
C THR A 21 -23.43 42.30 2.30
N ASN A 22 -22.55 42.48 3.28
CA ASN A 22 -21.18 42.00 3.20
C ASN A 22 -21.24 40.48 3.25
N ALA A 23 -21.64 39.85 2.14
CA ALA A 23 -21.32 38.46 1.93
C ALA A 23 -19.80 38.41 1.90
N THR A 24 -19.20 37.91 2.99
CA THR A 24 -17.79 37.59 3.00
C THR A 24 -17.62 36.54 1.91
N ASN A 25 -17.08 36.91 0.75
CA ASN A 25 -16.51 35.95 -0.18
C ASN A 25 -15.38 35.27 0.59
N GLN A 26 -15.71 34.20 1.32
CA GLN A 26 -14.71 33.32 1.86
C GLN A 26 -14.20 32.56 0.65
N GLU A 27 -13.22 33.14 -0.05
CA GLU A 27 -12.43 32.37 -0.99
C GLU A 27 -11.98 31.11 -0.24
N PRO A 28 -12.15 29.92 -0.85
CA PRO A 28 -11.77 28.69 -0.18
C PRO A 28 -10.30 28.83 0.23
N LYS A 29 -9.98 28.47 1.47
CA LYS A 29 -8.59 28.52 1.93
C LYS A 29 -7.80 27.66 0.96
N TYR A 30 -6.67 28.16 0.48
CA TYR A 30 -5.81 27.45 -0.48
C TYR A 30 -5.57 25.98 -0.06
N LYS A 31 -5.44 25.74 1.26
CA LYS A 31 -5.34 24.41 1.86
C LYS A 31 -6.58 23.53 1.64
N ASP A 32 -7.79 24.07 1.78
CA ASP A 32 -9.03 23.29 1.64
C ASP A 32 -9.22 22.83 0.18
N VAL A 33 -8.82 23.67 -0.80
CA VAL A 33 -8.80 23.30 -2.23
C VAL A 33 -7.77 22.20 -2.49
N TYR A 34 -6.57 22.37 -1.94
CA TYR A 34 -5.47 21.41 -2.07
C TYR A 34 -5.82 20.04 -1.47
N ASP A 35 -6.35 20.01 -0.24
CA ASP A 35 -6.78 18.79 0.43
C ASP A 35 -7.95 18.12 -0.30
N THR A 36 -8.85 18.90 -0.90
CA THR A 36 -9.96 18.37 -1.72
C THR A 36 -9.42 17.70 -2.98
N LEU A 37 -8.41 18.27 -3.63
CA LEU A 37 -7.76 17.65 -4.78
C LEU A 37 -7.07 16.33 -4.40
N ILE A 38 -6.30 16.30 -3.30
CA ILE A 38 -5.67 15.06 -2.79
C ILE A 38 -6.75 14.00 -2.53
N THR A 39 -7.83 14.38 -1.84
CA THR A 39 -8.94 13.48 -1.53
C THR A 39 -9.60 12.93 -2.79
N THR A 40 -9.71 13.76 -3.84
CA THR A 40 -10.26 13.38 -5.15
C THR A 40 -9.33 12.41 -5.89
N LEU A 41 -8.01 12.63 -5.80
CA LEU A 41 -6.99 11.77 -6.44
C LEU A 41 -6.70 10.49 -5.64
N TYR A 42 -7.08 10.43 -4.36
CA TYR A 42 -6.79 9.32 -3.46
C TYR A 42 -7.10 7.91 -4.00
N PRO A 43 -8.27 7.62 -4.63
CA PRO A 43 -8.51 6.29 -5.19
C PRO A 43 -7.50 5.91 -6.28
N TYR A 44 -7.11 6.85 -7.14
CA TYR A 44 -6.12 6.64 -8.20
C TYR A 44 -4.71 6.46 -7.61
N ILE A 45 -4.33 7.29 -6.64
CA ILE A 45 -3.06 7.15 -5.90
C ILE A 45 -2.96 5.75 -5.28
N ARG A 46 -4.02 5.32 -4.59
CA ARG A 46 -4.04 4.02 -3.91
C ARG A 46 -4.00 2.86 -4.90
N GLU A 47 -4.69 2.99 -6.03
CA GLU A 47 -4.68 1.98 -7.10
C GLU A 47 -3.27 1.77 -7.63
N GLU A 48 -2.56 2.84 -8.00
CA GLU A 48 -1.22 2.70 -8.58
C GLU A 48 -0.18 2.18 -7.59
N ILE A 49 -0.27 2.59 -6.32
CA ILE A 49 0.58 2.05 -5.26
C ILE A 49 0.29 0.56 -5.04
N SER A 50 -0.98 0.15 -5.10
CA SER A 50 -1.35 -1.26 -4.99
C SER A 50 -0.91 -2.07 -6.21
N ASN A 51 -0.92 -1.47 -7.41
CA ASN A 51 -0.42 -2.09 -8.63
C ASN A 51 1.09 -2.35 -8.56
N TYR A 52 1.85 -1.37 -8.04
CA TYR A 52 3.30 -1.51 -7.86
C TYR A 52 3.67 -2.58 -6.82
N TYR A 53 3.09 -2.51 -5.62
CA TYR A 53 3.44 -3.44 -4.54
C TYR A 53 2.76 -4.80 -4.64
N GLY A 54 1.64 -4.89 -5.34
CA GLY A 54 0.78 -6.08 -5.37
C GLY A 54 -0.03 -6.29 -4.08
N TYR A 55 -0.12 -5.27 -3.22
CA TYR A 55 -0.97 -5.21 -2.03
C TYR A 55 -1.16 -3.75 -1.59
N ASN A 56 -2.10 -3.48 -0.69
CA ASN A 56 -2.32 -2.12 -0.17
C ASN A 56 -1.23 -1.73 0.85
N LYS A 57 -0.47 -0.67 0.56
CA LYS A 57 0.33 0.02 1.59
C LYS A 57 -0.47 1.14 2.27
N GLN A 58 -0.08 1.47 3.50
CA GLN A 58 -0.60 2.65 4.20
C GLN A 58 0.10 3.93 3.71
N LEU A 59 -0.61 5.05 3.76
CA LEU A 59 -0.20 6.32 3.16
C LEU A 59 -0.19 7.46 4.18
N MET A 60 0.84 8.28 4.14
CA MET A 60 0.96 9.48 4.96
C MET A 60 0.25 10.67 4.30
N LEU A 61 -1.08 10.74 4.42
CA LEU A 61 -1.90 11.74 3.74
C LEU A 61 -1.62 13.20 4.15
N TYR A 62 -1.10 13.43 5.35
CA TYR A 62 -0.82 14.78 5.84
C TYR A 62 0.49 15.38 5.30
N SER A 63 1.27 14.62 4.52
CA SER A 63 2.56 15.04 3.96
C SER A 63 2.65 14.78 2.45
N VAL A 64 1.53 14.94 1.73
CA VAL A 64 1.49 14.79 0.28
C VAL A 64 1.95 16.08 -0.38
N ASP A 65 2.98 15.98 -1.21
CA ASP A 65 3.44 17.08 -2.06
C ASP A 65 2.78 16.94 -3.44
N LEU A 66 2.25 18.04 -3.98
CA LEU A 66 1.66 18.12 -5.30
C LEU A 66 2.39 19.18 -6.13
N ASP A 67 2.74 18.82 -7.36
CA ASP A 67 3.06 19.79 -8.40
C ASP A 67 1.98 19.74 -9.49
N ILE A 68 1.44 20.90 -9.87
CA ILE A 68 0.31 21.01 -10.77
C ILE A 68 0.69 21.91 -11.94
N LYS A 69 0.75 21.32 -13.12
CA LYS A 69 1.05 22.01 -14.37
C LYS A 69 -0.16 21.97 -15.29
N ARG A 70 -0.71 23.15 -15.62
CA ARG A 70 -1.77 23.24 -16.64
C ARG A 70 -1.16 22.98 -18.02
N VAL A 71 -1.70 21.99 -18.73
CA VAL A 71 -1.26 21.65 -20.09
C VAL A 71 -2.09 22.42 -21.12
N SER A 72 -3.41 22.42 -20.99
CA SER A 72 -4.33 23.19 -21.85
C SER A 72 -5.72 23.25 -21.21
N GLY A 73 -6.51 24.30 -21.45
CA GLY A 73 -7.91 24.36 -21.00
C GLY A 73 -8.10 23.89 -19.55
N TYR A 74 -8.89 22.82 -19.36
CA TYR A 74 -9.14 22.14 -18.07
C TYR A 74 -8.33 20.84 -17.89
N SER A 75 -7.20 20.71 -18.58
CA SER A 75 -6.29 19.56 -18.52
C SER A 75 -4.99 19.93 -17.82
N PHE A 76 -4.55 19.05 -16.92
CA PHE A 76 -3.42 19.23 -16.03
C PHE A 76 -2.54 17.98 -16.01
N GLU A 77 -1.25 18.19 -15.87
CA GLU A 77 -0.32 17.18 -15.33
C GLU A 77 -0.22 17.45 -13.83
N VAL A 78 -0.46 16.43 -13.01
CA VAL A 78 -0.39 16.50 -11.55
C VAL A 78 0.59 15.44 -11.08
N GLU A 79 1.75 15.88 -10.59
CA GLU A 79 2.70 15.02 -9.89
C GLU A 79 2.30 14.96 -8.41
N VAL A 80 2.20 13.74 -7.89
CA VAL A 80 1.87 13.44 -6.50
C VAL A 80 3.04 12.71 -5.89
N LYS A 81 3.62 13.28 -4.83
CA LYS A 81 4.64 12.61 -4.02
C LYS A 81 4.07 12.25 -2.66
N VAL A 82 4.07 10.96 -2.33
CA VAL A 82 3.51 10.44 -1.08
C VAL A 82 4.46 9.45 -0.43
N ARG A 83 4.46 9.42 0.91
CA ARG A 83 5.20 8.44 1.69
C ARG A 83 4.32 7.26 2.07
N THR A 84 4.75 6.06 1.71
CA THR A 84 4.17 4.80 2.18
C THR A 84 4.87 4.29 3.42
N PHE A 85 4.19 3.47 4.21
CA PHE A 85 4.75 2.82 5.39
C PHE A 85 4.01 1.51 5.70
N GLU A 86 4.60 0.74 6.60
CA GLU A 86 4.03 -0.50 7.11
C GLU A 86 3.65 -0.37 8.59
N HIS A 87 2.72 -1.19 9.06
CA HIS A 87 2.33 -1.28 10.48
C HIS A 87 2.00 0.11 11.09
N ALA A 88 2.41 0.37 12.33
CA ALA A 88 2.16 1.62 13.05
C ALA A 88 3.15 2.73 12.63
N HIS A 89 3.13 3.13 11.35
CA HIS A 89 4.04 4.14 10.79
C HIS A 89 5.53 3.76 10.87
N ASN A 90 5.85 2.49 10.68
CA ASN A 90 7.21 1.98 10.74
C ASN A 90 7.77 1.70 9.33
N PRO A 91 9.11 1.66 9.18
CA PRO A 91 9.72 1.19 7.94
C PRO A 91 9.34 -0.27 7.62
N PRO A 92 9.48 -0.71 6.36
CA PRO A 92 10.06 0.03 5.24
C PRO A 92 9.16 1.15 4.71
N TYR A 93 9.76 2.31 4.49
CA TYR A 93 9.12 3.44 3.84
C TYR A 93 9.40 3.43 2.34
N GLY A 94 8.39 3.80 1.55
CA GLY A 94 8.54 4.13 0.14
C GLY A 94 8.19 5.59 -0.10
N ILE A 95 8.89 6.22 -1.02
CA ILE A 95 8.50 7.51 -1.60
C ILE A 95 7.97 7.20 -3.00
N GLU A 96 6.67 7.36 -3.17
CA GLU A 96 5.99 7.14 -4.44
C GLU A 96 5.79 8.49 -5.13
N THR A 97 6.30 8.62 -6.36
CA THR A 97 6.09 9.79 -7.21
C THR A 97 5.22 9.36 -8.37
N ILE A 98 4.01 9.90 -8.45
CA ILE A 98 2.97 9.48 -9.38
C ILE A 98 2.51 10.67 -10.18
N THR A 99 2.67 10.62 -11.50
CA THR A 99 2.25 11.69 -12.40
C THR A 99 0.96 11.29 -13.09
N PHE A 100 -0.09 12.09 -12.91
CA PHE A 100 -1.39 11.89 -13.54
C PHE A 100 -1.68 12.95 -14.61
N SER A 101 -2.36 12.55 -15.68
CA SER A 101 -3.16 13.47 -16.50
C SER A 101 -4.53 13.61 -15.85
N VAL A 102 -4.93 14.85 -15.54
CA VAL A 102 -6.23 15.16 -14.93
C VAL A 102 -7.01 16.08 -15.85
N SER A 103 -8.18 15.65 -16.30
CA SER A 103 -9.03 16.44 -17.19
C SER A 103 -10.52 16.12 -17.00
N PRO A 104 -11.44 16.81 -17.71
CA PRO A 104 -12.87 16.48 -17.65
C PRO A 104 -13.21 15.05 -18.10
N SER A 105 -12.32 14.37 -18.84
CA SER A 105 -12.53 12.97 -19.23
C SER A 105 -12.13 11.96 -18.16
N GLY A 106 -11.38 12.37 -17.12
CA GLY A 106 -10.94 11.50 -16.05
C GLY A 106 -9.50 11.76 -15.59
N VAL A 107 -8.97 10.78 -14.85
CA VAL A 107 -7.61 10.73 -14.33
C VAL A 107 -6.91 9.54 -14.96
N GLU A 108 -5.75 9.75 -15.57
CA GLU A 108 -4.95 8.71 -16.22
C GLU A 108 -3.51 8.74 -15.69
N LEU A 109 -2.92 7.58 -15.41
CA LEU A 109 -1.51 7.48 -15.05
C LEU A 109 -0.63 7.83 -16.25
N LEU A 110 0.36 8.70 -16.04
CA LEU A 110 1.42 9.00 -17.00
C LEU A 110 2.74 8.34 -16.61
N GLU A 111 3.11 8.43 -15.33
CA GLU A 111 4.38 7.93 -14.81
C GLU A 111 4.25 7.51 -13.34
N TYR A 112 4.96 6.45 -12.98
CA TYR A 112 5.09 5.98 -11.60
C TYR A 112 6.56 5.70 -11.31
N ASP A 113 7.10 6.35 -10.29
CA ASP A 113 8.45 6.11 -9.77
C ASP A 113 8.39 5.77 -8.27
N HIS A 114 9.25 4.84 -7.87
CA HIS A 114 9.32 4.35 -6.50
C HIS A 114 10.76 4.42 -5.98
N LEU A 115 10.90 5.04 -4.81
CA LEU A 115 12.15 5.06 -4.06
C LEU A 115 11.96 4.47 -2.66
N GLY A 116 12.41 3.22 -2.50
CA GLY A 116 12.42 2.51 -1.21
C GLY A 116 13.58 2.95 -0.31
N ASP A 117 13.38 2.80 0.99
CA ASP A 117 14.42 3.08 1.99
C ASP A 117 15.44 1.92 2.15
N GLU A 118 16.40 2.12 3.06
CA GLU A 118 17.43 1.12 3.36
C GLU A 118 16.85 -0.19 3.93
N TYR A 119 15.69 -0.13 4.59
CA TYR A 119 15.04 -1.31 5.16
C TYR A 119 14.34 -2.13 4.08
N GLU A 120 13.73 -1.49 3.08
CA GLU A 120 13.14 -2.21 1.94
C GLU A 120 14.23 -2.98 1.20
N LYS A 121 15.36 -2.31 0.91
CA LYS A 121 16.53 -2.95 0.30
C LYS A 121 17.06 -4.11 1.16
N LEU A 122 17.20 -3.91 2.46
CA LEU A 122 17.66 -4.96 3.38
C LEU A 122 16.73 -6.18 3.38
N ILE A 123 15.41 -5.97 3.41
CA ILE A 123 14.41 -7.06 3.37
C ILE A 123 14.52 -7.83 2.05
N LEU A 124 14.65 -7.13 0.92
CA LEU A 124 14.77 -7.75 -0.41
C LEU A 124 16.05 -8.59 -0.54
N GLU A 125 17.19 -8.05 -0.11
CA GLU A 125 18.47 -8.77 -0.12
C GLU A 125 18.42 -10.00 0.80
N PHE A 126 17.88 -9.83 2.01
CA PHE A 126 17.77 -10.89 3.01
C PHE A 126 16.82 -12.01 2.56
N SER A 127 15.66 -11.65 2.00
CA SER A 127 14.71 -12.61 1.43
C SER A 127 15.32 -13.35 0.24
N SER A 128 16.02 -12.65 -0.66
CA SER A 128 16.70 -13.25 -1.81
C SER A 128 17.74 -14.29 -1.38
N GLU A 129 18.55 -13.99 -0.36
CA GLU A 129 19.52 -14.93 0.20
C GLU A 129 18.85 -16.18 0.79
N ILE A 130 17.79 -16.01 1.58
CA ILE A 130 17.02 -17.13 2.15
C ILE A 130 16.49 -18.03 1.03
N ILE A 131 15.83 -17.45 0.03
CA ILE A 131 15.21 -18.22 -1.05
C ILE A 131 16.27 -18.95 -1.88
N LYS A 132 17.41 -18.31 -2.13
CA LYS A 132 18.54 -18.96 -2.81
C LYS A 132 19.06 -20.17 -2.02
N ASP A 133 19.30 -20.02 -0.72
CA ASP A 133 19.78 -21.11 0.15
C ASP A 133 18.77 -22.27 0.22
N ILE A 134 17.47 -21.98 0.30
CA ILE A 134 16.40 -22.99 0.27
C ILE A 134 16.38 -23.71 -1.08
N LYS A 135 16.33 -22.98 -2.21
CA LYS A 135 16.33 -23.58 -3.56
C LYS A 135 17.51 -24.52 -3.76
N GLN A 136 18.71 -24.11 -3.33
CA GLN A 136 19.93 -24.93 -3.39
C GLN A 136 19.84 -26.18 -2.50
N SER A 137 19.39 -26.04 -1.25
CA SER A 137 19.29 -27.15 -0.28
C SER A 137 18.37 -28.28 -0.75
N PHE A 138 17.33 -27.94 -1.52
CA PHE A 138 16.33 -28.88 -2.02
C PHE A 138 16.43 -29.17 -3.51
N ASN A 139 17.42 -28.60 -4.21
CA ASN A 139 17.58 -28.70 -5.66
C ASN A 139 16.28 -28.36 -6.40
N LEU A 140 15.67 -27.22 -6.03
CA LEU A 140 14.40 -26.74 -6.59
C LEU A 140 14.65 -25.82 -7.78
N ASP A 141 14.07 -26.19 -8.93
CA ASP A 141 13.85 -25.28 -10.05
C ASP A 141 12.40 -24.81 -10.01
N LEU A 142 12.20 -23.50 -9.84
CA LEU A 142 10.90 -22.86 -9.70
C LEU A 142 10.79 -21.61 -10.58
N ASP A 143 11.57 -21.56 -11.66
CA ASP A 143 11.67 -20.34 -12.49
C ASP A 143 10.40 -20.10 -13.32
N THR A 144 9.58 -21.13 -13.51
CA THR A 144 8.25 -21.02 -14.13
C THR A 144 7.14 -20.63 -13.15
N TYR A 145 7.44 -20.45 -11.86
CA TYR A 145 6.44 -20.13 -10.84
C TYR A 145 6.39 -18.62 -10.59
N SER A 146 5.17 -18.10 -10.46
CA SER A 146 4.95 -16.72 -10.01
C SER A 146 5.22 -16.64 -8.51
N LYS A 147 6.10 -15.71 -8.10
CA LYS A 147 6.49 -15.49 -6.71
C LYS A 147 5.60 -14.42 -6.06
N TYR A 148 5.10 -14.72 -4.87
CA TYR A 148 4.31 -13.82 -4.04
C TYR A 148 4.97 -13.70 -2.66
N SER A 149 5.12 -12.46 -2.17
CA SER A 149 5.37 -12.21 -0.76
C SER A 149 4.17 -12.66 0.08
N PHE A 150 4.33 -12.69 1.40
CA PHE A 150 3.25 -12.99 2.31
C PHE A 150 2.07 -12.02 2.14
N ASP A 151 2.34 -10.71 2.13
CA ASP A 151 1.29 -9.68 2.02
C ASP A 151 0.61 -9.70 0.64
N GLN A 152 1.37 -9.97 -0.42
CA GLN A 152 0.80 -10.17 -1.77
C GLN A 152 -0.13 -11.38 -1.81
N LEU A 153 0.22 -12.49 -1.13
CA LEU A 153 -0.65 -13.66 -1.05
C LEU A 153 -1.93 -13.37 -0.24
N LEU A 154 -1.81 -12.64 0.88
CA LEU A 154 -2.98 -12.22 1.65
C LEU A 154 -3.92 -11.36 0.80
N PHE A 155 -3.38 -10.36 0.11
CA PHE A 155 -4.15 -9.49 -0.76
C PHE A 155 -4.79 -10.25 -1.93
N LEU A 156 -4.05 -11.19 -2.54
CA LEU A 156 -4.60 -12.08 -3.57
C LEU A 156 -5.80 -12.88 -3.04
N ALA A 157 -5.72 -13.40 -1.81
CA ALA A 157 -6.80 -14.14 -1.17
C ALA A 157 -8.02 -13.28 -0.80
N GLU A 158 -7.82 -11.99 -0.48
CA GLU A 158 -8.92 -11.03 -0.26
C GLU A 158 -9.73 -10.82 -1.55
N LYS A 159 -9.05 -10.76 -2.70
CA LYS A 159 -9.67 -10.55 -4.01
C LYS A 159 -10.24 -11.83 -4.60
N HIS A 160 -9.60 -12.96 -4.34
CA HIS A 160 -9.88 -14.23 -4.99
C HIS A 160 -9.95 -15.37 -3.95
N LYS A 161 -11.19 -15.76 -3.61
CA LYS A 161 -11.47 -16.78 -2.58
C LYS A 161 -10.78 -18.13 -2.78
N GLU A 162 -10.39 -18.46 -4.01
CA GLU A 162 -9.66 -19.69 -4.32
C GLU A 162 -8.28 -19.77 -3.66
N TYR A 163 -7.69 -18.63 -3.27
CA TYR A 163 -6.40 -18.57 -2.58
C TYR A 163 -6.53 -18.51 -1.05
N SER A 164 -7.74 -18.41 -0.48
CA SER A 164 -7.93 -18.27 0.97
C SER A 164 -7.29 -19.43 1.75
N SER A 165 -7.50 -20.67 1.28
CA SER A 165 -6.85 -21.83 1.92
C SER A 165 -5.32 -21.83 1.77
N LEU A 166 -4.77 -21.22 0.72
CA LEU A 166 -3.32 -21.09 0.54
C LEU A 166 -2.75 -20.03 1.48
N SER A 167 -3.42 -18.88 1.60
CA SER A 167 -3.05 -17.83 2.56
C SER A 167 -3.16 -18.32 4.00
N ASP A 168 -4.17 -19.14 4.33
CA ASP A 168 -4.32 -19.73 5.67
C ASP A 168 -3.13 -20.62 6.03
N ILE A 169 -2.61 -21.41 5.08
CA ILE A 169 -1.40 -22.22 5.29
C ILE A 169 -0.18 -21.32 5.55
N ALA A 170 -0.02 -20.24 4.77
CA ALA A 170 1.08 -19.30 4.97
C ALA A 170 0.98 -18.57 6.32
N LEU A 171 -0.24 -18.21 6.74
CA LEU A 171 -0.51 -17.57 8.03
C LEU A 171 -0.22 -18.53 9.19
N ASP A 172 -0.61 -19.80 9.08
CA ASP A 172 -0.30 -20.84 10.06
C ASP A 172 1.21 -21.00 10.26
N ILE A 173 1.99 -20.98 9.18
CA ILE A 173 3.47 -21.00 9.25
C ILE A 173 3.98 -19.79 10.04
N VAL A 174 3.49 -18.57 9.73
CA VAL A 174 3.90 -17.37 10.45
C VAL A 174 3.57 -17.49 11.94
N VAL A 175 2.33 -17.82 12.29
CA VAL A 175 1.84 -17.80 13.67
C VAL A 175 2.41 -18.94 14.52
N ASN A 176 2.42 -20.16 13.98
CA ASN A 176 2.71 -21.37 14.77
C ASN A 176 4.14 -21.87 14.58
N VAL A 177 4.86 -21.44 13.55
CA VAL A 177 6.23 -21.91 13.27
C VAL A 177 7.27 -20.80 13.45
N LEU A 178 7.02 -19.59 12.93
CA LEU A 178 8.00 -18.52 12.92
C LEU A 178 7.90 -17.59 14.14
N ASN A 179 6.69 -17.16 14.50
CA ASN A 179 6.47 -16.24 15.61
C ASN A 179 6.98 -16.73 16.97
N PRO A 180 6.93 -18.03 17.32
CA PRO A 180 7.51 -18.53 18.57
C PRO A 180 9.01 -18.26 18.73
N ASP A 181 9.73 -18.08 17.61
CA ASP A 181 11.15 -17.79 17.58
C ASP A 181 11.49 -16.28 17.60
N LEU A 182 10.48 -15.40 17.55
CA LEU A 182 10.69 -13.95 17.55
C LEU A 182 11.27 -13.47 18.87
N LYS A 183 12.43 -12.81 18.80
CA LYS A 183 13.11 -12.21 19.95
C LYS A 183 13.52 -10.78 19.62
N PRO A 184 12.78 -9.77 20.10
CA PRO A 184 13.17 -8.37 19.91
C PRO A 184 14.59 -8.10 20.44
N PRO A 185 15.34 -7.15 19.84
CA PRO A 185 14.89 -6.20 18.81
C PRO A 185 15.04 -6.70 17.37
N TYR A 186 15.83 -7.76 17.12
CA TYR A 186 16.14 -8.23 15.78
C TYR A 186 15.81 -9.72 15.60
N LYS A 187 15.48 -10.10 14.38
CA LYS A 187 15.32 -11.47 13.93
C LYS A 187 16.21 -11.78 12.74
N ASN A 188 16.25 -13.05 12.37
CA ASN A 188 17.08 -13.57 11.30
C ASN A 188 16.30 -14.42 10.27
N PHE A 189 15.00 -14.18 10.15
CA PHE A 189 14.14 -14.83 9.16
C PHE A 189 13.11 -13.83 8.64
N THR A 190 12.53 -14.13 7.48
CA THR A 190 11.43 -13.35 6.87
C THR A 190 10.13 -14.14 6.95
N ASN A 191 9.01 -13.48 6.63
CA ASN A 191 7.77 -14.16 6.30
C ASN A 191 7.96 -15.16 5.14
N PRO A 192 7.12 -16.19 5.04
CA PRO A 192 7.19 -17.19 3.98
C PRO A 192 6.96 -16.56 2.60
N VAL A 193 7.64 -17.11 1.60
CA VAL A 193 7.43 -16.77 0.19
C VAL A 193 6.66 -17.90 -0.48
N THR A 194 5.63 -17.55 -1.24
CA THR A 194 4.80 -18.52 -1.95
C THR A 194 5.06 -18.44 -3.44
N LEU A 195 5.29 -19.59 -4.07
CA LEU A 195 5.50 -19.72 -5.50
C LEU A 195 4.33 -20.54 -6.08
N ILE A 196 3.61 -20.00 -7.05
CA ILE A 196 2.39 -20.62 -7.62
C ILE A 196 2.58 -20.90 -9.12
N ASN A 197 2.16 -22.09 -9.57
CA ASN A 197 2.10 -22.48 -10.97
C ASN A 197 0.85 -23.39 -11.20
N GLY A 198 -0.22 -22.78 -11.71
CA GLY A 198 -1.51 -23.46 -11.89
C GLY A 198 -2.04 -23.99 -10.55
N ASN A 199 -2.28 -25.30 -10.48
CA ASN A 199 -2.78 -25.98 -9.28
C ASN A 199 -1.66 -26.45 -8.33
N ASN A 200 -0.40 -26.08 -8.58
CA ASN A 200 0.75 -26.43 -7.75
C ASN A 200 1.34 -25.18 -7.13
N ALA A 201 1.79 -25.28 -5.88
CA ALA A 201 2.50 -24.22 -5.20
C ALA A 201 3.58 -24.77 -4.25
N TYR A 202 4.54 -23.90 -3.95
CA TYR A 202 5.54 -24.11 -2.92
C TYR A 202 5.51 -22.95 -1.94
N ILE A 203 5.55 -23.24 -0.65
CA ILE A 203 5.79 -22.24 0.39
C ILE A 203 7.18 -22.48 0.96
N LEU A 204 8.05 -21.48 0.83
CA LEU A 204 9.44 -21.52 1.24
C LEU A 204 9.63 -20.61 2.45
N PHE A 205 10.27 -21.13 3.50
CA PHE A 205 10.62 -20.35 4.67
C PHE A 205 11.83 -20.92 5.39
N LYS A 206 12.45 -20.09 6.23
CA LYS A 206 13.60 -20.46 7.07
C LYS A 206 13.29 -20.15 8.52
N LYS A 207 13.60 -21.09 9.42
CA LYS A 207 13.47 -20.91 10.87
C LYS A 207 14.67 -20.16 11.45
N SER A 208 14.53 -19.65 12.67
CA SER A 208 15.58 -18.86 13.33
C SER A 208 16.88 -19.63 13.58
N ASP A 209 16.79 -20.96 13.68
CA ASP A 209 17.95 -21.85 13.84
C ASP A 209 18.73 -22.09 12.54
N GLY A 210 18.23 -21.60 11.40
CA GLY A 210 18.80 -21.79 10.07
C GLY A 210 18.19 -22.94 9.27
N THR A 211 17.21 -23.67 9.82
CA THR A 211 16.51 -24.75 9.13
C THR A 211 15.70 -24.20 7.95
N ASN A 212 16.01 -24.71 6.75
CA ASN A 212 15.23 -24.49 5.54
C ASN A 212 14.02 -25.42 5.53
N ALA A 213 12.85 -24.88 5.23
CA ALA A 213 11.61 -25.62 5.11
C ALA A 213 10.92 -25.34 3.77
N VAL A 214 10.33 -26.40 3.21
CA VAL A 214 9.62 -26.37 1.92
C VAL A 214 8.34 -27.14 2.08
N TYR A 215 7.21 -26.47 1.88
CA TYR A 215 5.90 -27.09 1.82
C TYR A 215 5.45 -27.14 0.37
N LYS A 216 5.14 -28.34 -0.13
CA LYS A 216 4.48 -28.52 -1.42
C LYS A 216 2.98 -28.50 -1.20
N VAL A 217 2.29 -27.64 -1.93
CA VAL A 217 0.85 -27.40 -1.79
C VAL A 217 0.18 -27.63 -3.14
N VAL A 218 -0.97 -28.30 -3.15
CA VAL A 218 -1.74 -28.56 -4.37
C VAL A 218 -3.18 -28.09 -4.18
N LYS A 219 -3.76 -27.52 -5.23
CA LYS A 219 -5.16 -27.12 -5.30
C LYS A 219 -6.02 -28.31 -5.74
N GLU A 220 -6.95 -28.72 -4.88
CA GLU A 220 -7.94 -29.76 -5.14
C GLU A 220 -9.33 -29.25 -4.72
N ASN A 221 -10.32 -29.31 -5.62
CA ASN A 221 -11.69 -28.87 -5.34
C ASN A 221 -11.75 -27.45 -4.73
N ASP A 222 -11.03 -26.51 -5.35
CA ASP A 222 -10.88 -25.12 -4.91
C ASP A 222 -10.30 -24.91 -3.51
N LYS A 223 -9.63 -25.92 -2.97
CA LYS A 223 -8.89 -25.85 -1.71
C LYS A 223 -7.44 -26.27 -1.89
N TRP A 224 -6.54 -25.44 -1.42
CA TRP A 224 -5.12 -25.74 -1.33
C TRP A 224 -4.85 -26.61 -0.11
N LYS A 225 -4.03 -27.65 -0.28
CA LYS A 225 -3.63 -28.56 0.79
C LYS A 225 -2.15 -28.85 0.71
N VAL A 226 -1.51 -28.91 1.87
CA VAL A 226 -0.12 -29.36 1.99
C VAL A 226 -0.08 -30.87 1.72
N ILE A 227 0.68 -31.26 0.69
CA ILE A 227 0.88 -32.68 0.33
C ILE A 227 2.26 -33.19 0.73
N GLU A 228 3.21 -32.30 0.99
CA GLU A 228 4.56 -32.66 1.41
C GLU A 228 5.17 -31.53 2.24
N GLN A 229 5.86 -31.90 3.32
CA GLN A 229 6.67 -31.00 4.12
C GLN A 229 8.09 -31.56 4.20
N LYS A 230 9.08 -30.74 3.83
CA LYS A 230 10.50 -31.10 3.91
C LYS A 230 11.25 -30.07 4.73
N SER A 231 12.28 -30.51 5.43
CA SER A 231 13.16 -29.64 6.21
C SER A 231 14.61 -30.13 6.13
N LYS A 232 15.55 -29.19 6.06
CA LYS A 232 17.01 -29.45 6.06
C LYS A 232 17.72 -28.32 6.79
N ILE A 233 18.82 -28.62 7.46
CA ILE A 233 19.69 -27.58 8.00
C ILE A 233 20.31 -26.81 6.84
N GLY A 234 20.14 -25.49 6.84
CA GLY A 234 20.73 -24.56 5.87
C GLY A 234 21.66 -23.56 6.54
N LYS A 235 21.97 -22.48 5.82
CA LYS A 235 22.74 -21.37 6.40
C LYS A 235 21.91 -20.66 7.47
N LYS A 236 22.45 -20.50 8.68
CA LYS A 236 21.85 -19.62 9.68
C LYS A 236 22.15 -18.16 9.32
N MET A 237 21.11 -17.34 9.26
CA MET A 237 21.23 -15.93 8.94
C MET A 237 21.60 -15.11 10.18
N ASP A 238 22.22 -13.94 9.95
CA ASP A 238 22.51 -12.97 11.00
C ASP A 238 21.22 -12.28 11.49
N ASN A 239 21.17 -11.89 12.77
CA ASN A 239 20.07 -11.12 13.35
C ASN A 239 20.18 -9.64 12.93
N LYS A 240 19.63 -9.31 11.77
CA LYS A 240 19.73 -7.97 11.15
C LYS A 240 18.37 -7.31 10.88
N LEU A 241 17.31 -8.10 10.70
CA LEU A 241 15.97 -7.57 10.45
C LEU A 241 15.33 -7.14 11.76
N LEU A 242 14.62 -6.01 11.79
CA LEU A 242 13.82 -5.66 12.96
C LEU A 242 12.72 -6.73 13.16
N TRP A 243 12.38 -7.01 14.41
CA TRP A 243 11.49 -8.14 14.74
C TRP A 243 10.11 -8.08 14.06
N TYR A 244 9.63 -6.87 13.74
CA TYR A 244 8.34 -6.62 13.09
C TYR A 244 8.38 -6.60 11.56
N MET A 245 9.56 -6.68 10.93
CA MET A 245 9.75 -6.61 9.46
C MET A 245 9.53 -7.94 8.75
#